data_AF-A0A0K9NPG1-F1
#
_entry.id   AF-A0A0K9NPG1-F1
#
_cell.length_a   1.000
_cell.length_b   1.000
_cell.length_c   1.000
_cell.angle_alpha   90.00
_cell.angle_beta   90.00
_cell.angle_gamma   90.00
#
_symmetry.space_group_name_H-M   'P 1'
#
loop_
_entity.id
_entity.type
_entity.pdbx_description
1 polymer ?
#
loop_
_entity_poly.entity_id
_entity_poly.type
_entity_poly.pdbx_seq_one_letter_code
_entity_poly.pdbx_strand_id
1 'polypeptide(L)'
;MGEKEGDEILSDNINLDDYTPAVTLVHFDHPIPLLRGALPAGTSDDPSLGSFVLAFKDASSWRSAYINTESKINSQCMAGARIGCAISASRICRPPWWKKFNLLCKAPVDIAERERCEEREMEACLVSSMFHCAKLSKEKCSAAFSDARISSGSFTSNLVTNYRASVLSDVKEEEGKFG
;
A
#
# COMPACT_ATOMS: atom_id res chain seq x y z
N MET A 1 -30.52 39.81 -62.26
CA MET A 1 -31.16 39.25 -61.05
C MET A 1 -30.28 38.11 -60.57
N GLY A 2 -29.59 38.30 -59.43
CA GLY A 2 -28.86 37.24 -58.74
C GLY A 2 -27.34 37.43 -58.65
N GLU A 3 -26.88 38.43 -57.91
CA GLU A 3 -25.61 38.34 -57.18
C GLU A 3 -25.91 37.77 -55.80
N LYS A 4 -25.23 36.68 -55.41
CA LYS A 4 -25.31 36.11 -54.06
C LYS A 4 -24.09 36.61 -53.30
N GLU A 5 -24.34 37.56 -52.41
CA GLU A 5 -23.44 38.00 -51.36
C GLU A 5 -23.50 36.98 -50.22
N GLY A 6 -22.38 36.33 -49.94
CA GLY A 6 -22.22 35.34 -48.89
C GLY A 6 -21.36 35.91 -47.78
N ASP A 7 -21.97 36.71 -46.90
CA ASP A 7 -21.40 37.05 -45.59
C ASP A 7 -21.78 35.93 -44.61
N GLU A 8 -20.89 34.95 -44.46
CA GLU A 8 -20.92 34.02 -43.34
C GLU A 8 -19.77 34.40 -42.40
N ILE A 9 -20.03 35.43 -41.59
CA ILE A 9 -19.19 35.80 -40.46
C ILE A 9 -19.30 34.67 -39.43
N LEU A 10 -18.22 33.92 -39.30
CA LEU A 10 -17.99 32.92 -38.26
C LEU A 10 -18.29 33.54 -36.89
N SER A 11 -19.47 33.24 -36.34
CA SER A 11 -19.81 33.48 -34.95
C SER A 11 -19.11 32.44 -34.09
N ASP A 12 -17.79 32.57 -33.99
CA ASP A 12 -17.06 31.89 -32.92
C ASP A 12 -17.60 32.43 -31.60
N ASN A 13 -18.36 31.57 -30.92
CA ASN A 13 -18.80 31.78 -29.55
C ASN A 13 -17.54 31.71 -28.67
N ILE A 14 -16.79 32.81 -28.63
CA ILE A 14 -15.62 32.98 -27.78
C ILE A 14 -16.12 32.93 -26.35
N ASN A 15 -15.97 31.75 -25.73
CA ASN A 15 -16.22 31.62 -24.32
C ASN A 15 -15.10 32.35 -23.58
N LEU A 16 -15.40 33.54 -23.06
CA LEU A 16 -14.46 34.38 -22.32
C LEU A 16 -13.91 33.67 -21.08
N ASP A 17 -14.61 32.66 -20.56
CA ASP A 17 -14.14 31.84 -19.44
C ASP A 17 -12.87 31.07 -19.79
N ASP A 18 -12.68 30.68 -21.06
CA ASP A 18 -11.49 29.96 -21.55
C ASP A 18 -10.23 30.84 -21.58
N TYR A 19 -10.40 32.16 -21.53
CA TYR A 19 -9.32 33.15 -21.50
C TYR A 19 -9.08 33.72 -20.08
N THR A 20 -9.72 33.14 -19.06
CA THR A 20 -9.52 33.56 -17.68
C THR A 20 -8.10 33.17 -17.22
N PRO A 21 -7.37 34.03 -16.50
CA PRO A 21 -6.07 33.65 -15.90
C PRO A 21 -6.17 32.43 -14.98
N ALA A 22 -7.35 32.06 -14.49
CA ALA A 22 -7.59 30.82 -13.75
C ALA A 22 -7.36 29.56 -14.60
N VAL A 23 -7.56 29.61 -15.93
CA VAL A 23 -7.35 28.49 -16.87
C VAL A 23 -5.85 28.19 -17.03
N THR A 24 -4.98 29.17 -16.79
CA THR A 24 -3.52 28.99 -16.84
C THR A 24 -2.91 28.60 -15.49
N LEU A 25 -3.71 28.52 -14.42
CA LEU A 25 -3.22 28.12 -13.10
C LEU A 25 -3.14 26.59 -12.97
N VAL A 26 -1.92 26.08 -13.06
CA VAL A 26 -1.61 24.73 -12.59
C VAL A 26 -1.57 24.76 -11.06
N HIS A 27 -2.60 24.22 -10.43
CA HIS A 27 -2.61 24.03 -8.98
C HIS A 27 -1.69 22.86 -8.66
N PHE A 28 -0.61 23.14 -7.94
CA PHE A 28 0.17 22.09 -7.32
C PHE A 28 -0.57 21.60 -6.08
N ASP A 29 -0.63 20.28 -5.92
CA ASP A 29 -1.12 19.70 -4.69
C ASP A 29 -0.28 20.21 -3.52
N HIS A 30 -0.96 20.59 -2.45
CA HIS A 30 -0.27 21.00 -1.22
C HIS A 30 0.61 19.83 -0.76
N PRO A 31 1.85 20.11 -0.29
CA PRO A 31 2.73 19.04 0.16
C PRO A 31 2.05 18.25 1.27
N ILE A 32 2.02 16.93 1.12
CA ILE A 32 1.46 16.04 2.14
C ILE A 32 2.22 16.30 3.44
N PRO A 33 1.53 16.69 4.52
CA PRO A 33 2.19 16.98 5.78
C PRO A 33 2.92 15.74 6.28
N LEU A 34 4.13 15.93 6.82
CA LEU A 34 4.93 14.84 7.34
C LEU A 34 4.15 14.10 8.44
N LEU A 35 4.20 12.77 8.40
CA LEU A 35 3.55 11.91 9.41
C LEU A 35 4.13 12.12 10.81
N ARG A 36 5.38 12.58 10.90
CA ARG A 36 6.08 12.86 12.16
C ARG A 36 6.77 14.21 12.09
N GLY A 37 6.76 14.94 13.22
CA GLY A 37 7.54 16.17 13.42
C GLY A 37 8.68 15.97 14.43
N ALA A 38 9.61 16.92 14.53
CA ALA A 38 10.76 16.90 15.46
C ALA A 38 10.51 17.50 16.87
N LEU A 39 10.24 16.69 17.90
CA LEU A 39 10.06 17.15 19.28
C LEU A 39 11.40 17.24 20.00
N PRO A 40 11.58 18.15 20.98
CA PRO A 40 12.75 18.12 21.85
C PRO A 40 12.87 16.74 22.52
N ALA A 41 14.08 16.19 22.51
CA ALA A 41 14.38 14.91 23.17
C ALA A 41 14.18 15.05 24.68
N GLY A 42 13.51 14.06 25.30
CA GLY A 42 13.31 13.98 26.73
C GLY A 42 14.48 13.29 27.43
N THR A 43 14.45 13.28 28.77
CA THR A 43 15.48 12.61 29.59
C THR A 43 15.52 11.09 29.42
N SER A 44 14.45 10.49 28.90
CA SER A 44 14.38 9.06 28.58
C SER A 44 14.91 8.70 27.19
N ASP A 45 15.15 9.69 26.34
CA ASP A 45 15.66 9.48 24.98
C ASP A 45 17.19 9.34 25.01
N ASP A 46 17.73 8.62 24.03
CA ASP A 46 19.18 8.45 23.90
C ASP A 46 19.84 9.79 23.53
N PRO A 47 20.67 10.37 24.42
CA PRO A 47 21.30 11.66 24.17
C PRO A 47 22.29 11.63 22.99
N SER A 48 22.77 10.45 22.57
CA SER A 48 23.68 10.32 21.43
C SER A 48 23.00 10.50 20.08
N LEU A 49 21.66 10.41 20.02
CA LEU A 49 20.88 10.56 18.78
C LEU A 49 20.53 12.03 18.45
N GLY A 50 20.85 12.96 19.36
CA GLY A 50 20.67 14.40 19.17
C GLY A 50 19.56 14.99 20.05
N SER A 51 19.36 16.30 19.90
CA SER A 51 18.43 17.07 20.74
C SER A 51 16.95 16.96 20.34
N PHE A 52 16.64 16.24 19.26
CA PHE A 52 15.28 16.12 18.73
C PHE A 52 14.94 14.67 18.37
N VAL A 53 13.68 14.30 18.58
CA VAL A 53 13.11 12.98 18.25
C VAL A 53 11.87 13.14 17.36
N LEU A 54 11.63 12.18 16.46
CA LEU A 54 10.45 12.21 15.60
C LEU A 54 9.22 11.65 16.30
N ALA A 55 8.13 12.41 16.31
CA ALA A 55 6.87 12.04 16.94
C ALA A 55 5.66 12.25 16.04
N PHE A 56 4.67 11.38 16.17
CA PHE A 56 3.34 11.58 15.59
C PHE A 56 2.62 12.71 16.31
N LYS A 57 1.78 13.44 15.57
CA LYS A 57 1.01 14.58 16.09
C LYS A 57 0.07 14.16 17.23
N ASP A 58 -0.58 13.00 17.09
CA ASP A 58 -1.56 12.49 18.04
C ASP A 58 -1.72 10.97 17.85
N ALA A 59 -2.47 10.34 18.75
CA ALA A 59 -2.71 8.89 18.72
C ALA A 59 -3.51 8.43 17.49
N SER A 60 -4.36 9.29 16.91
CA SER A 60 -5.13 8.97 15.70
C SER A 60 -4.20 8.88 14.49
N SER A 61 -3.27 9.83 14.37
CA SER A 61 -2.22 9.83 13.35
C SER A 61 -1.31 8.61 13.45
N TRP A 62 -0.91 8.22 14.66
CA TRP A 62 -0.15 6.99 14.89
C TRP A 62 -0.94 5.75 14.45
N ARG A 63 -2.20 5.60 14.88
CA ARG A 63 -3.03 4.42 14.54
C ARG A 63 -3.27 4.32 13.03
N SER A 64 -3.61 5.43 12.41
CA SER A 64 -3.83 5.49 10.95
C SER A 64 -2.56 5.11 10.18
N ALA A 65 -1.40 5.61 10.61
CA ALA A 65 -0.12 5.24 10.00
C ALA A 65 0.22 3.75 10.20
N TYR A 66 -0.06 3.20 11.37
CA TYR A 66 0.14 1.78 11.65
C TYR A 66 -0.72 0.90 10.72
N ILE A 67 -2.04 1.13 10.70
CA ILE A 67 -3.00 0.36 9.89
C ILE A 67 -2.68 0.48 8.40
N ASN A 68 -2.38 1.68 7.92
CA ASN A 68 -2.02 1.89 6.51
C ASN A 68 -0.73 1.15 6.14
N THR A 69 0.28 1.17 7.02
CA THR A 69 1.54 0.47 6.78
C THR A 69 1.33 -1.05 6.80
N GLU A 70 0.56 -1.56 7.75
CA GLU A 70 0.24 -2.98 7.86
C GLU A 70 -0.48 -3.49 6.62
N SER A 71 -1.54 -2.77 6.22
CA SER A 71 -2.29 -3.06 5.00
C SER A 71 -1.40 -3.03 3.76
N LYS A 72 -0.48 -2.04 3.67
CA LYS A 72 0.44 -1.92 2.53
C LYS A 72 1.43 -3.09 2.47
N ILE A 73 2.02 -3.49 3.60
CA ILE A 73 2.93 -4.63 3.67
C ILE A 73 2.19 -5.92 3.31
N ASN A 74 0.98 -6.12 3.86
CA ASN A 74 0.17 -7.29 3.55
C ASN A 74 -0.17 -7.36 2.05
N SER A 75 -0.60 -6.23 1.45
CA SER A 75 -0.90 -6.12 0.03
C SER A 75 0.31 -6.45 -0.86
N GLN A 76 1.49 -5.91 -0.53
CA GLN A 76 2.73 -6.22 -1.26
C GLN A 76 3.15 -7.67 -1.10
N CYS A 77 3.02 -8.22 0.11
CA CYS A 77 3.28 -9.64 0.36
C CYS A 77 2.36 -10.53 -0.48
N MET A 78 1.06 -10.24 -0.51
CA MET A 78 0.09 -10.99 -1.32
C MET A 78 0.35 -10.87 -2.82
N ALA A 79 0.81 -9.72 -3.30
CA ALA A 79 1.23 -9.57 -4.69
C ALA A 79 2.44 -10.47 -5.02
N GLY A 80 3.44 -10.53 -4.12
CA GLY A 80 4.58 -11.45 -4.24
C GLY A 80 4.16 -12.92 -4.15
N ALA A 81 3.25 -13.25 -3.22
CA ALA A 81 2.72 -14.60 -3.04
C ALA A 81 2.00 -15.10 -4.29
N ARG A 82 1.22 -14.27 -4.99
CA ARG A 82 0.58 -14.65 -6.26
C ARG A 82 1.60 -15.12 -7.29
N ILE A 83 2.69 -14.38 -7.44
CA ILE A 83 3.77 -14.73 -8.40
C ILE A 83 4.50 -16.00 -7.92
N GLY A 84 4.87 -16.06 -6.64
CA GLY A 84 5.58 -17.19 -6.05
C GLY A 84 4.77 -18.50 -6.12
N CYS A 85 3.48 -18.44 -5.78
CA CYS A 85 2.57 -19.56 -5.85
C CYS A 85 2.35 -20.04 -7.29
N ALA A 86 2.21 -19.13 -8.27
CA ALA A 86 2.12 -19.51 -9.68
C ALA A 86 3.39 -20.25 -10.16
N ILE A 87 4.58 -19.78 -9.78
CA ILE A 87 5.85 -20.45 -10.10
C ILE A 87 5.92 -21.83 -9.41
N SER A 88 5.52 -21.91 -8.14
CA SER A 88 5.53 -23.16 -7.37
C SER A 88 4.58 -24.19 -7.97
N ALA A 89 3.33 -23.80 -8.25
CA ALA A 89 2.32 -24.62 -8.90
C ALA A 89 2.83 -25.16 -10.25
N SER A 90 3.43 -24.29 -11.07
CA SER A 90 4.01 -24.70 -12.35
C SER A 90 5.13 -25.73 -12.21
N ARG A 91 5.95 -25.61 -11.16
CA ARG A 91 7.03 -26.58 -10.86
C ARG A 91 6.48 -27.92 -10.40
N ILE A 92 5.43 -27.92 -9.58
CA ILE A 92 4.78 -29.14 -9.07
C ILE A 92 4.05 -29.87 -10.20
N CYS A 93 3.33 -29.14 -11.05
CA CYS A 93 2.46 -29.68 -12.10
C CYS A 93 3.18 -29.93 -13.44
N ARG A 94 4.50 -29.67 -13.53
CA ARG A 94 5.25 -29.86 -14.78
C ARG A 94 5.31 -31.34 -15.15
N PRO A 95 5.03 -31.72 -16.42
CA PRO A 95 5.17 -33.10 -16.85
C PRO A 95 6.64 -33.56 -16.75
N PRO A 96 6.89 -34.83 -16.40
CA PRO A 96 8.23 -35.39 -16.34
C PRO A 96 9.02 -35.14 -17.63
N TRP A 97 10.32 -34.84 -17.48
CA TRP A 97 11.17 -34.46 -18.61
C TRP A 97 11.27 -35.54 -19.71
N TRP A 98 11.20 -36.82 -19.33
CA TRP A 98 11.26 -37.95 -20.27
C TRP A 98 10.04 -38.02 -21.21
N LYS A 99 8.86 -37.53 -20.79
CA LYS A 99 7.69 -37.41 -21.67
C LYS A 99 7.92 -36.42 -22.82
N LYS A 100 8.84 -35.46 -22.66
CA LYS A 100 9.21 -34.50 -23.72
C LYS A 100 10.25 -35.06 -24.70
N PHE A 101 10.93 -36.14 -24.34
CA PHE A 101 12.05 -36.72 -25.12
C PHE A 101 11.66 -37.98 -25.90
N ASN A 102 10.43 -38.47 -25.72
CA ASN A 102 9.99 -39.75 -26.27
C ASN A 102 9.53 -39.58 -27.74
N LEU A 103 10.44 -39.77 -28.71
CA LEU A 103 10.14 -39.71 -30.15
C LEU A 103 9.04 -40.70 -30.60
N LEU A 104 8.77 -41.75 -29.82
CA LEU A 104 7.78 -42.80 -30.09
C LEU A 104 6.37 -42.47 -29.56
N CYS A 105 6.27 -41.57 -28.58
CA CYS A 105 4.99 -41.20 -27.98
C CYS A 105 4.77 -39.70 -28.17
N LYS A 106 4.22 -39.32 -29.32
CA LYS A 106 3.64 -37.99 -29.57
C LYS A 106 2.34 -37.77 -28.77
N ALA A 107 2.20 -38.38 -27.59
CA ALA A 107 1.03 -38.15 -26.76
C ALA A 107 1.08 -36.67 -26.35
N PRO A 108 0.08 -35.86 -26.77
CA PRO A 108 0.05 -34.46 -26.40
C PRO A 108 0.06 -34.38 -24.87
N VAL A 109 0.87 -33.46 -24.34
CA VAL A 109 0.75 -33.10 -22.92
C VAL A 109 -0.68 -32.64 -22.72
N ASP A 110 -1.40 -33.26 -21.78
CA ASP A 110 -2.75 -32.82 -21.43
C ASP A 110 -2.65 -31.46 -20.74
N ILE A 111 -2.87 -30.41 -21.52
CA ILE A 111 -2.83 -29.03 -21.06
C ILE A 111 -3.96 -28.78 -20.05
N ALA A 112 -5.13 -29.39 -20.24
CA ALA A 112 -6.27 -29.23 -19.35
C ALA A 112 -6.02 -29.90 -17.99
N GLU A 113 -5.39 -31.08 -17.97
CA GLU A 113 -4.97 -31.72 -16.72
C GLU A 113 -3.94 -30.85 -15.96
N ARG A 114 -2.99 -30.27 -16.69
CA ARG A 114 -1.98 -29.39 -16.10
C ARG A 114 -2.59 -28.12 -15.53
N GLU A 115 -3.51 -27.47 -16.26
CA GLU A 115 -4.21 -26.28 -15.78
C GLU A 115 -4.97 -26.56 -14.48
N ARG A 116 -5.72 -27.67 -14.41
CA ARG A 116 -6.44 -28.08 -13.18
C ARG A 116 -5.49 -28.35 -12.00
N CYS A 117 -4.31 -28.89 -12.27
CA CYS A 117 -3.28 -29.06 -11.25
C CYS A 117 -2.76 -27.70 -10.78
N GLU A 118 -2.38 -26.82 -11.72
CA GLU A 118 -1.80 -25.52 -11.40
C GLU A 118 -2.79 -24.64 -10.62
N GLU A 119 -4.08 -24.67 -10.97
CA GLU A 119 -5.14 -23.97 -10.25
C GLU A 119 -5.25 -24.44 -8.79
N ARG A 120 -5.31 -25.75 -8.56
CA ARG A 120 -5.41 -26.33 -7.21
C ARG A 120 -4.19 -26.02 -6.34
N GLU A 121 -2.99 -26.20 -6.90
CA GLU A 121 -1.74 -25.94 -6.18
C GLU A 121 -1.57 -24.45 -5.89
N MET A 122 -1.98 -23.57 -6.81
CA MET A 122 -1.95 -22.13 -6.62
C MET A 122 -2.93 -21.70 -5.53
N GLU A 123 -4.17 -22.20 -5.53
CA GLU A 123 -5.18 -21.90 -4.52
C GLU A 123 -4.69 -22.30 -3.12
N ALA A 124 -4.21 -23.54 -2.96
CA ALA A 124 -3.70 -24.03 -1.69
C ALA A 124 -2.52 -23.18 -1.18
N CYS A 125 -1.59 -22.81 -2.07
CA CYS A 125 -0.47 -21.94 -1.74
C CYS A 125 -0.92 -20.53 -1.33
N LEU A 126 -1.93 -19.96 -2.01
CA LEU A 126 -2.45 -18.63 -1.69
C LEU A 126 -3.13 -18.58 -0.33
N VAL A 127 -3.96 -19.59 -0.01
CA VAL A 127 -4.61 -19.71 1.30
C VAL A 127 -3.58 -19.76 2.43
N SER A 128 -2.52 -20.56 2.27
CA SER A 128 -1.41 -20.60 3.23
C SER A 128 -0.69 -19.25 3.32
N SER A 129 -0.47 -18.60 2.18
CA SER A 129 0.22 -17.31 2.11
C SER A 129 -0.53 -16.18 2.83
N MET A 130 -1.87 -16.19 2.87
CA MET A 130 -2.65 -15.18 3.60
C MET A 130 -2.25 -15.09 5.07
N PHE A 131 -2.11 -16.24 5.74
CA PHE A 131 -1.68 -16.28 7.13
C PHE A 131 -0.25 -15.77 7.30
N HIS A 132 0.68 -16.19 6.43
CA HIS A 132 2.06 -15.75 6.49
C HIS A 132 2.22 -14.24 6.22
N CYS A 133 1.48 -13.70 5.27
CA CYS A 133 1.50 -12.27 4.96
C CYS A 133 0.91 -11.42 6.09
N ALA A 134 -0.20 -11.85 6.70
CA ALA A 134 -0.77 -11.18 7.87
C ALA A 134 0.17 -11.23 9.08
N LYS A 135 0.85 -12.36 9.30
CA LYS A 135 1.85 -12.47 10.36
C LYS A 135 3.04 -11.55 10.11
N LEU A 136 3.57 -11.55 8.88
CA LEU A 136 4.69 -10.70 8.48
C LEU A 136 4.36 -9.22 8.64
N SER A 137 3.17 -8.78 8.22
CA SER A 137 2.77 -7.37 8.36
C SER A 137 2.74 -6.94 9.82
N LYS A 138 2.17 -7.76 10.71
CA LYS A 138 2.14 -7.51 12.16
C LYS A 138 3.55 -7.44 12.77
N GLU A 139 4.41 -8.40 12.45
CA GLU A 139 5.79 -8.44 12.98
C GLU A 139 6.60 -7.22 12.54
N LYS A 140 6.49 -6.82 11.27
CA LYS A 140 7.22 -5.65 10.74
C LYS A 140 6.66 -4.33 11.27
N CYS A 141 5.34 -4.17 11.32
CA CYS A 141 4.73 -2.95 11.84
C CYS A 141 4.96 -2.79 13.34
N SER A 142 4.77 -3.85 14.14
CA SER A 142 4.97 -3.77 15.59
C SER A 142 6.41 -3.36 15.94
N ALA A 143 7.42 -3.95 15.31
CA ALA A 143 8.81 -3.56 15.52
C ALA A 143 9.03 -2.07 15.18
N ALA A 144 8.59 -1.61 14.02
CA ALA A 144 8.82 -0.24 13.55
C ALA A 144 8.04 0.85 14.32
N PHE A 145 6.89 0.50 14.90
CA PHE A 145 6.01 1.44 15.61
C PHE A 145 6.13 1.36 17.14
N SER A 146 6.78 0.33 17.69
CA SER A 146 6.91 0.11 19.14
C SER A 146 7.62 1.24 19.89
N ASP A 147 8.61 1.88 19.26
CA ASP A 147 9.38 2.99 19.83
C ASP A 147 8.91 4.37 19.35
N ALA A 148 7.80 4.43 18.59
CA ALA A 148 7.34 5.69 18.03
C ALA A 148 6.74 6.61 19.11
N ARG A 149 7.16 7.88 19.10
CA ARG A 149 6.66 8.92 20.00
C ARG A 149 5.30 9.46 19.51
N ILE A 150 4.44 9.83 20.45
CA ILE A 150 3.16 10.52 20.21
C ILE A 150 3.17 11.81 21.02
N SER A 151 2.94 12.95 20.37
CA SER A 151 2.77 14.22 21.06
C SER A 151 1.48 14.22 21.87
N SER A 152 1.52 14.75 23.10
CA SER A 152 0.31 14.89 23.93
C SER A 152 -0.39 16.24 23.78
N GLY A 153 0.07 17.07 22.83
CA GLY A 153 -0.53 18.37 22.49
C GLY A 153 -0.09 18.89 21.11
N SER A 154 -0.39 20.16 20.81
CA SER A 154 0.24 20.85 19.69
C SER A 154 1.75 20.74 19.80
N PHE A 155 2.45 20.64 18.67
CA PHE A 155 3.91 20.55 18.58
C PHE A 155 4.65 21.70 19.30
N THR A 156 3.92 22.75 19.64
CA THR A 156 4.35 23.93 20.37
C THR A 156 4.26 23.80 21.90
N SER A 157 3.74 22.70 22.45
CA SER A 157 3.53 22.49 23.89
C SER A 157 4.41 21.34 24.41
N ASN A 158 5.21 21.63 25.44
CA ASN A 158 6.27 20.79 26.00
C ASN A 158 5.79 19.56 26.81
N LEU A 159 4.69 18.92 26.43
CA LEU A 159 4.21 17.70 27.09
C LEU A 159 4.41 16.50 26.17
N VAL A 160 5.43 15.70 26.49
CA VAL A 160 5.66 14.38 25.89
C VAL A 160 5.12 13.33 26.87
N THR A 161 4.02 12.68 26.52
CA THR A 161 3.47 11.60 27.34
C THR A 161 3.85 10.26 26.72
N ASN A 162 4.43 9.37 27.54
CA ASN A 162 4.83 8.02 27.14
C ASN A 162 3.61 7.10 26.95
N TYR A 163 2.93 7.19 25.80
CA TYR A 163 1.76 6.32 25.47
C TYR A 163 2.14 4.94 24.90
N ARG A 164 3.33 4.43 25.23
CA ARG A 164 3.99 3.26 24.61
C ARG A 164 3.19 1.95 24.71
N ALA A 165 2.33 1.78 25.71
CA ALA A 165 1.62 0.52 25.98
C ALA A 165 0.11 0.55 25.69
N SER A 166 -0.58 1.67 25.96
CA SER A 166 -2.06 1.71 25.91
C SER A 166 -2.61 1.60 24.49
N VAL A 167 -1.90 2.13 23.49
CA VAL A 167 -2.42 2.17 22.10
C VAL A 167 -2.32 0.80 21.42
N LEU A 168 -1.32 -0.01 21.78
CA LEU A 168 -1.17 -1.39 21.29
C LEU A 168 -2.24 -2.32 21.88
N SER A 169 -2.70 -2.07 23.11
CA SER A 169 -3.85 -2.77 23.69
C SER A 169 -5.16 -2.38 22.99
N ASP A 170 -5.37 -1.09 22.68
CA ASP A 170 -6.60 -0.64 21.98
C ASP A 170 -6.72 -1.26 20.57
N VAL A 171 -5.60 -1.37 19.83
CA VAL A 171 -5.59 -2.02 18.52
C VAL A 171 -5.93 -3.51 18.64
N LYS A 172 -5.46 -4.19 19.69
CA LYS A 172 -5.80 -5.60 19.94
C LYS A 172 -7.27 -5.79 20.36
N GLU A 173 -7.86 -4.83 21.05
CA GLU A 173 -9.24 -4.90 21.54
C GLU A 173 -10.27 -4.69 20.43
N GLU A 174 -9.98 -3.82 19.45
CA GLU A 174 -10.80 -3.63 18.24
C GLU A 174 -10.80 -4.87 17.31
N GLU A 175 -9.66 -5.56 17.17
CA GLU A 175 -9.59 -6.79 16.36
C GLU A 175 -10.38 -7.97 16.97
N GLY A 176 -10.58 -7.99 18.29
CA GLY A 176 -11.41 -8.98 18.97
C GLY A 176 -12.93 -8.80 18.76
N LYS A 177 -13.35 -7.71 18.10
CA LYS A 177 -14.76 -7.36 17.88
C LYS A 177 -15.27 -7.70 16.47
N PHE A 178 -14.36 -8.08 15.56
CA PHE A 178 -14.64 -8.46 14.17
C PHE A 178 -14.28 -9.92 13.83
N GLY A 179 -13.96 -10.74 14.85
CA GLY A 179 -13.71 -12.18 14.73
C GLY A 179 -14.96 -13.03 14.91
#